data_AF-A0AAN4AFB7-F1
#
_entry.id   AF-A0AAN4AFB7-F1
#
_cell.length_a   1.000
_cell.length_b   1.000
_cell.length_c   1.000
_cell.angle_alpha   90.00
_cell.angle_beta   90.00
_cell.angle_gamma   90.00
#
_symmetry.space_group_name_H-M   'P 1'
#
loop_
_entity.id
_entity.type
_entity.pdbx_description
1 polymer ?
#
loop_
_entity_poly.entity_id
_entity_poly.type
_entity_poly.pdbx_seq_one_letter_code
_entity_poly.pdbx_strand_id
1 'polypeptide(L)'
;MKLEDLPKYYSPKSPGLTDASASTSKDALSITDVMAAQGMTQNRAEMGFSAFLGKMGISMNDRARATELLADYALSRCDRVAALRKLPAEIKPVVMRIMASYAFEDYARSAASKKQCPCCYGEKFIESIVFTNKVQYPDGKPPVWAKCTKGVYPSYWEEWKKVREVVKVACPECGGKGEVSTGCKDCRGRGVAIHREESVKRGMPVIRDCQRCGGRGYERLPSTEAFNAICEVTNQITRASWEKTVKKFYDALVTRFDIEEAWAERQLKKVTR
;
A
#
# COMPACT_ATOMS: atom_id res chain seq x y z
N MET A 1 -8.45 21.32 -18.22
CA MET A 1 -8.66 20.66 -16.90
C MET A 1 -7.51 19.69 -16.59
N LYS A 2 -7.14 19.49 -15.30
CA LYS A 2 -6.20 18.42 -14.90
C LYS A 2 -6.97 17.16 -14.47
N LEU A 3 -6.34 15.99 -14.62
CA LEU A 3 -6.95 14.70 -14.26
C LEU A 3 -7.28 14.63 -12.75
N GLU A 4 -6.39 15.18 -11.92
CA GLU A 4 -6.53 15.30 -10.45
C GLU A 4 -7.75 16.13 -10.00
N ASP A 5 -8.34 16.94 -10.87
CA ASP A 5 -9.53 17.73 -10.55
C ASP A 5 -10.83 16.91 -10.70
N LEU A 6 -10.81 15.79 -11.43
CA LEU A 6 -12.01 14.99 -11.70
C LEU A 6 -12.72 14.46 -10.43
N PRO A 7 -12.02 13.98 -9.38
CA PRO A 7 -12.68 13.52 -8.15
C PRO A 7 -13.63 14.54 -7.53
N LYS A 8 -13.35 15.84 -7.71
CA LYS A 8 -14.19 16.93 -7.20
C LYS A 8 -15.59 16.94 -7.80
N TYR A 9 -15.76 16.37 -9.00
CA TYR A 9 -17.03 16.32 -9.73
C TYR A 9 -17.86 15.08 -9.42
N TYR A 10 -17.29 14.09 -8.74
CA TYR A 10 -18.02 12.91 -8.24
C TYR A 10 -18.60 13.14 -6.84
N SER A 11 -18.18 14.19 -6.15
CA SER A 11 -18.71 14.56 -4.84
C SER A 11 -19.86 15.56 -4.97
N PRO A 12 -20.91 15.49 -4.13
CA PRO A 12 -21.94 16.51 -4.08
C PRO A 12 -21.31 17.88 -3.79
N LYS A 13 -21.65 18.89 -4.60
CA LYS A 13 -21.25 20.27 -4.30
C LYS A 13 -22.05 20.74 -3.08
N SER A 14 -21.37 21.19 -2.03
CA SER A 14 -22.03 21.85 -0.91
C SER A 14 -22.72 23.13 -1.41
N PRO A 15 -23.89 23.52 -0.85
CA PRO A 15 -24.49 24.81 -1.14
C PRO A 15 -23.48 25.92 -0.87
N GLY A 16 -23.26 26.80 -1.86
CA GLY A 16 -22.46 28.00 -1.68
C GLY A 16 -23.23 29.00 -0.83
N LEU A 17 -23.08 28.93 0.50
CA LEU A 17 -23.65 29.90 1.44
C LEU A 17 -22.75 31.13 1.52
N THR A 18 -22.59 31.83 0.40
CA THR A 18 -21.75 33.04 0.30
C THR A 18 -22.53 34.13 -0.42
N ASP A 19 -22.37 35.38 0.02
CA ASP A 19 -22.98 36.57 -0.61
C ASP A 19 -22.31 36.94 -1.96
N ALA A 20 -21.34 36.13 -2.40
CA ALA A 20 -20.72 36.24 -3.70
C ALA A 20 -21.67 35.70 -4.77
N SER A 21 -22.00 36.54 -5.76
CA SER A 21 -22.72 36.11 -6.96
C SER A 21 -22.00 34.95 -7.65
N ALA A 22 -22.74 33.96 -8.15
CA ALA A 22 -22.17 32.85 -8.92
C ALA A 22 -21.30 33.39 -10.06
N SER A 23 -20.05 32.91 -10.16
CA SER A 23 -19.15 33.29 -11.24
C SER A 23 -19.80 32.98 -12.59
N THR A 24 -20.08 34.02 -13.38
CA THR A 24 -20.64 33.94 -14.74
C THR A 24 -19.54 33.80 -15.80
N SER A 25 -18.31 33.45 -15.41
CA SER A 25 -17.21 33.27 -16.35
C SER A 25 -17.57 32.21 -17.41
N LYS A 26 -17.60 32.61 -18.68
CA LYS A 26 -17.90 31.73 -19.82
C LYS A 26 -16.91 30.55 -19.96
N ASP A 27 -15.74 30.65 -19.33
CA ASP A 27 -14.68 29.65 -19.35
C ASP A 27 -14.80 28.57 -18.25
N ALA A 28 -15.84 28.62 -17.41
CA ALA A 28 -16.08 27.61 -16.39
C ALA A 28 -16.80 26.38 -16.97
N LEU A 29 -16.09 25.25 -17.05
CA LEU A 29 -16.67 23.97 -17.47
C LEU A 29 -17.85 23.59 -16.58
N SER A 30 -19.01 23.39 -17.19
CA SER A 30 -20.19 22.85 -16.51
C SER A 30 -19.99 21.38 -16.18
N ILE A 31 -20.82 20.83 -15.28
CA ILE A 31 -20.75 19.39 -14.97
C ILE A 31 -21.00 18.53 -16.21
N THR A 32 -21.87 18.97 -17.11
CA THR A 32 -22.15 18.30 -18.39
C THR A 32 -20.94 18.31 -19.31
N ASP A 33 -20.19 19.41 -19.38
CA ASP A 33 -18.96 19.48 -20.18
C ASP A 33 -17.89 18.53 -19.63
N VAL A 34 -17.78 18.44 -18.30
CA VAL A 34 -16.86 17.51 -17.64
C VAL A 34 -17.24 16.07 -17.93
N MET A 35 -18.52 15.69 -17.83
CA MET A 35 -18.98 14.34 -18.15
C MET A 35 -18.78 13.98 -19.63
N ALA A 36 -19.05 14.93 -20.54
CA ALA A 36 -18.77 14.75 -21.98
C ALA A 36 -17.27 14.57 -22.25
N ALA A 37 -16.43 15.38 -21.59
CA ALA A 37 -14.99 15.27 -21.70
C ALA A 37 -14.48 13.93 -21.17
N GLN A 38 -15.03 13.43 -20.06
CA GLN A 38 -14.71 12.12 -19.52
C GLN A 38 -15.00 11.00 -20.52
N GLY A 39 -16.19 10.99 -21.12
CA GLY A 39 -16.55 10.00 -22.14
C GLY A 39 -15.62 10.02 -23.35
N MET A 40 -15.26 11.21 -23.84
CA MET A 40 -14.28 11.36 -24.92
C MET A 40 -12.88 10.89 -24.52
N THR A 41 -12.44 11.16 -23.29
CA THR A 41 -11.14 10.70 -22.80
C THR A 41 -11.11 9.20 -22.55
N GLN A 42 -12.21 8.59 -22.11
CA GLN A 42 -12.29 7.15 -21.94
C GLN A 42 -12.18 6.43 -23.29
N ASN A 43 -12.86 6.96 -24.33
CA ASN A 43 -12.76 6.40 -25.68
C ASN A 43 -11.35 6.55 -26.27
N ARG A 44 -10.67 7.67 -26.00
CA ARG A 44 -9.30 7.87 -26.48
C ARG A 44 -8.31 7.08 -25.66
N ALA A 45 -8.38 7.16 -24.34
CA ALA A 45 -7.37 6.71 -23.38
C ALA A 45 -7.93 5.82 -22.29
N GLU A 46 -8.51 4.70 -22.70
CA GLU A 46 -9.26 3.80 -21.84
C GLU A 46 -8.44 3.25 -20.66
N MET A 47 -7.24 2.73 -20.92
CA MET A 47 -6.40 2.11 -19.89
C MET A 47 -5.99 3.13 -18.83
N GLY A 48 -5.42 4.27 -19.25
CA GLY A 48 -4.93 5.30 -18.33
C GLY A 48 -6.05 5.99 -17.55
N PHE A 49 -7.19 6.24 -18.21
CA PHE A 49 -8.34 6.84 -17.55
C PHE A 49 -8.99 5.89 -16.53
N SER A 50 -9.19 4.63 -16.90
CA SER A 50 -9.71 3.61 -15.98
C SER A 50 -8.76 3.37 -14.81
N ALA A 51 -7.45 3.35 -15.07
CA ALA A 51 -6.43 3.20 -14.04
C ALA A 51 -6.50 4.33 -13.01
N PHE A 52 -6.62 5.57 -13.48
CA PHE A 52 -6.77 6.74 -12.61
C PHE A 52 -8.05 6.69 -11.76
N LEU A 53 -9.20 6.37 -12.35
CA LEU A 53 -10.47 6.25 -11.61
C LEU A 53 -10.39 5.14 -10.55
N GLY A 54 -9.77 4.02 -10.88
CA GLY A 54 -9.52 2.93 -9.95
C GLY A 54 -8.57 3.32 -8.81
N LYS A 55 -7.49 4.05 -9.11
CA LYS A 55 -6.53 4.57 -8.13
C LYS A 55 -7.17 5.56 -7.16
N MET A 56 -8.07 6.40 -7.65
CA MET A 56 -8.82 7.35 -6.81
C MET A 56 -9.98 6.71 -6.05
N GLY A 57 -10.25 5.41 -6.26
CA GLY A 57 -11.31 4.68 -5.58
C GLY A 57 -12.73 5.08 -6.00
N ILE A 58 -12.88 5.70 -7.18
CA ILE A 58 -14.18 6.17 -7.68
C ILE A 58 -15.01 4.98 -8.20
N SER A 59 -14.36 3.99 -8.82
CA SER A 59 -15.04 2.87 -9.47
C SER A 59 -14.20 1.60 -9.40
N MET A 60 -14.79 0.55 -8.82
CA MET A 60 -14.19 -0.78 -8.78
C MET A 60 -14.20 -1.47 -10.16
N ASN A 61 -15.17 -1.14 -11.00
CA ASN A 61 -15.25 -1.66 -12.36
C ASN A 61 -14.10 -1.12 -13.22
N ASP A 62 -13.77 0.16 -13.09
CA ASP A 62 -12.65 0.76 -13.82
C ASP A 62 -11.29 0.22 -13.35
N ARG A 63 -11.17 -0.11 -12.06
CA ARG A 63 -10.02 -0.85 -11.53
C ARG A 63 -9.86 -2.21 -12.22
N ALA A 64 -10.92 -3.02 -12.26
CA ALA A 64 -10.88 -4.33 -12.92
C ALA A 64 -10.53 -4.18 -14.42
N ARG A 65 -11.18 -3.23 -15.11
CA ARG A 65 -10.91 -2.96 -16.52
C ARG A 65 -9.47 -2.51 -16.78
N ALA A 66 -8.89 -1.67 -15.92
CA ALA A 66 -7.50 -1.25 -16.05
C ALA A 66 -6.53 -2.44 -15.89
N THR A 67 -6.83 -3.36 -14.97
CA THR A 67 -6.02 -4.58 -14.80
C THR A 67 -6.14 -5.53 -16.00
N GLU A 68 -7.33 -5.67 -16.58
CA GLU A 68 -7.57 -6.49 -17.78
C GLU A 68 -6.85 -5.91 -19.00
N LEU A 69 -7.00 -4.61 -19.25
CA LEU A 69 -6.30 -3.93 -20.35
C LEU A 69 -4.78 -4.06 -20.22
N LEU A 70 -4.23 -3.94 -19.01
CA LEU A 70 -2.80 -4.16 -18.80
C LEU A 70 -2.42 -5.64 -19.00
N ALA A 71 -3.27 -6.59 -18.60
CA ALA A 71 -3.03 -8.01 -18.82
C ALA A 71 -3.00 -8.36 -20.32
N ASP A 72 -3.92 -7.80 -21.11
CA ASP A 72 -3.93 -7.96 -22.58
C ASP A 72 -2.69 -7.32 -23.23
N TYR A 73 -2.33 -6.12 -22.77
CA TYR A 73 -1.08 -5.47 -23.16
C TYR A 73 0.14 -6.34 -22.82
N ALA A 74 0.16 -6.97 -21.64
CA ALA A 74 1.22 -7.87 -21.22
C ALA A 74 1.24 -9.14 -22.08
N LEU A 75 0.09 -9.73 -22.39
CA LEU A 75 -0.03 -10.90 -23.26
C LEU A 75 0.56 -10.64 -24.65
N SER A 76 0.25 -9.49 -25.26
CA SER A 76 0.80 -9.11 -26.57
C SER A 76 2.34 -9.00 -26.61
N ARG A 77 2.99 -8.84 -25.45
CA ARG A 77 4.45 -8.64 -25.32
C ARG A 77 5.17 -9.73 -24.54
N CYS A 78 4.46 -10.68 -23.93
CA CYS A 78 5.05 -11.66 -23.03
C CYS A 78 6.10 -12.54 -23.74
N ASP A 79 5.90 -12.81 -25.03
CA ASP A 79 6.82 -13.61 -25.83
C ASP A 79 8.18 -12.96 -26.06
N ARG A 80 8.36 -11.66 -25.78
CA ARG A 80 9.69 -11.01 -25.78
C ARG A 80 10.60 -11.57 -24.69
N VAL A 81 10.04 -12.14 -23.63
CA VAL A 81 10.77 -12.73 -22.52
C VAL A 81 10.80 -14.24 -22.69
N ALA A 82 12.00 -14.82 -22.84
CA ALA A 82 12.15 -16.26 -23.10
C ALA A 82 11.50 -17.15 -22.02
N ALA A 83 11.53 -16.72 -20.76
CA ALA A 83 10.91 -17.44 -19.65
C ALA A 83 9.38 -17.49 -19.74
N LEU A 84 8.76 -16.37 -20.16
CA LEU A 84 7.30 -16.28 -20.32
C LEU A 84 6.85 -16.96 -21.62
N ARG A 85 7.65 -16.90 -22.68
CA ARG A 85 7.36 -17.53 -23.97
C ARG A 85 7.14 -19.05 -23.83
N LYS A 86 7.92 -19.70 -22.96
CA LYS A 86 7.89 -21.16 -22.72
C LYS A 86 6.68 -21.64 -21.92
N LEU A 87 5.92 -20.74 -21.31
CA LEU A 87 4.72 -21.12 -20.55
C LEU A 87 3.65 -21.70 -21.48
N PRO A 88 2.82 -22.63 -21.01
CA PRO A 88 1.69 -23.15 -21.79
C PRO A 88 0.63 -22.07 -22.00
N ALA A 89 -0.10 -22.17 -23.11
CA ALA A 89 -1.06 -21.15 -23.56
C ALA A 89 -2.19 -20.89 -22.54
N GLU A 90 -2.59 -21.89 -21.76
CA GLU A 90 -3.63 -21.77 -20.73
C GLU A 90 -3.16 -20.98 -19.50
N ILE A 91 -1.87 -21.13 -19.14
CA ILE A 91 -1.30 -20.50 -17.94
C ILE A 91 -0.86 -19.06 -18.21
N LYS A 92 -0.45 -18.75 -19.46
CA LYS A 92 0.03 -17.41 -19.85
C LYS A 92 -0.95 -16.29 -19.43
N PRO A 93 -2.25 -16.32 -19.78
CA PRO A 93 -3.23 -15.30 -19.36
C PRO A 93 -3.33 -15.14 -17.86
N VAL A 94 -3.33 -16.25 -17.12
CA VAL A 94 -3.43 -16.23 -15.66
C VAL A 94 -2.22 -15.52 -15.04
N VAL A 95 -1.01 -15.86 -15.50
CA VAL A 95 0.23 -15.22 -15.04
C VAL A 95 0.27 -13.73 -15.40
N MET A 96 -0.16 -13.36 -16.61
CA MET A 96 -0.23 -11.95 -17.01
C MET A 96 -1.23 -11.16 -16.15
N ARG A 97 -2.39 -11.74 -15.84
CA ARG A 97 -3.39 -11.11 -14.97
C ARG A 97 -2.88 -10.91 -13.54
N ILE A 98 -2.17 -11.90 -12.99
CA ILE A 98 -1.51 -11.77 -11.68
C ILE A 98 -0.47 -10.64 -11.71
N MET A 99 0.39 -10.60 -12.73
CA MET A 99 1.35 -9.50 -12.85
C MET A 99 0.66 -8.14 -12.98
N ALA A 100 -0.42 -8.06 -13.76
CA ALA A 100 -1.18 -6.83 -13.94
C ALA A 100 -1.88 -6.37 -12.66
N SER A 101 -2.45 -7.28 -11.87
CA SER A 101 -3.08 -6.93 -10.58
C SER A 101 -2.05 -6.38 -9.60
N TYR A 102 -0.91 -7.07 -9.41
CA TYR A 102 0.16 -6.58 -8.56
C TYR A 102 0.79 -5.28 -9.07
N ALA A 103 0.91 -5.11 -10.39
CA ALA A 103 1.36 -3.84 -10.97
C ALA A 103 0.37 -2.71 -10.68
N PHE A 104 -0.94 -2.98 -10.73
CA PHE A 104 -1.96 -2.00 -10.38
C PHE A 104 -1.92 -1.66 -8.88
N GLU A 105 -1.75 -2.63 -7.98
CA GLU A 105 -1.59 -2.34 -6.54
C GLU A 105 -0.36 -1.46 -6.25
N ASP A 106 0.74 -1.66 -6.98
CA ASP A 106 1.95 -0.86 -6.84
C ASP A 106 1.80 0.55 -7.43
N TYR A 107 1.01 0.68 -8.49
CA TYR A 107 0.64 1.96 -9.10
C TYR A 107 -0.38 2.76 -8.26
N ALA A 108 -1.41 2.10 -7.74
CA ALA A 108 -2.46 2.71 -6.92
C ALA A 108 -1.98 3.01 -5.48
N ARG A 109 -0.81 2.49 -5.11
CA ARG A 109 -0.19 2.75 -3.80
C ARG A 109 0.09 4.24 -3.62
N SER A 110 -0.15 4.72 -2.40
CA SER A 110 0.13 6.10 -2.02
C SER A 110 0.80 6.16 -0.65
N ALA A 111 1.29 7.33 -0.26
CA ALA A 111 1.79 7.56 1.10
C ALA A 111 0.72 7.25 2.17
N ALA A 112 -0.57 7.35 1.83
CA ALA A 112 -1.69 7.11 2.72
C ALA A 112 -2.14 5.65 2.75
N SER A 113 -1.72 4.79 1.82
CA SER A 113 -2.15 3.40 1.83
C SER A 113 -1.61 2.65 3.05
N LYS A 114 -2.43 1.74 3.56
CA LYS A 114 -2.10 0.86 4.68
C LYS A 114 -2.01 -0.56 4.15
N LYS A 115 -1.06 -1.32 4.68
CA LYS A 115 -0.94 -2.76 4.43
C LYS A 115 -1.22 -3.52 5.71
N GLN A 116 -1.71 -4.75 5.59
CA GLN A 116 -1.79 -5.63 6.75
C GLN A 116 -0.42 -5.81 7.37
N CYS A 117 -0.37 -5.85 8.70
CA CYS A 117 0.87 -6.03 9.42
C CYS A 117 1.44 -7.42 9.10
N PRO A 118 2.68 -7.52 8.60
CA PRO A 118 3.27 -8.82 8.27
C PRO A 118 3.54 -9.67 9.52
N CYS A 119 3.64 -9.03 10.69
CA CYS A 119 3.92 -9.71 11.94
C CYS A 119 2.67 -10.35 12.59
N CYS A 120 1.51 -9.71 12.50
CA CYS A 120 0.28 -10.22 13.13
C CYS A 120 -0.84 -10.54 12.14
N TYR A 121 -0.63 -10.40 10.83
CA TYR A 121 -1.63 -10.68 9.77
C TYR A 121 -3.03 -10.11 10.04
N GLY A 122 -3.10 -8.95 10.71
CA GLY A 122 -4.36 -8.31 11.10
C GLY A 122 -4.94 -8.69 12.48
N GLU A 123 -4.37 -9.67 13.18
CA GLU A 123 -4.85 -10.14 14.50
C GLU A 123 -4.55 -9.17 15.66
N LYS A 124 -3.74 -8.13 15.42
CA LYS A 124 -3.36 -7.04 16.33
C LYS A 124 -2.51 -7.45 17.53
N PHE A 125 -2.65 -8.67 18.03
CA PHE A 125 -1.94 -9.21 19.17
C PHE A 125 -1.08 -10.40 18.74
N ILE A 126 0.00 -10.64 19.48
CA ILE A 126 0.90 -11.78 19.31
C ILE A 126 0.98 -12.49 20.65
N GLU A 127 0.99 -13.81 20.62
CA GLU A 127 1.20 -14.62 21.80
C GLU A 127 2.68 -14.59 22.18
N SER A 128 2.96 -14.16 23.41
CA SER A 128 4.30 -14.14 23.97
C SER A 128 4.32 -14.92 25.28
N ILE A 129 5.39 -15.68 25.49
CA ILE A 129 5.61 -16.42 26.72
C ILE A 129 6.27 -15.46 27.71
N VAL A 130 5.52 -15.04 28.72
CA VAL A 130 6.02 -14.20 29.80
C VAL A 130 6.26 -15.08 31.03
N PHE A 131 7.40 -14.90 31.68
CA PHE A 131 7.69 -15.52 32.96
C PHE A 131 7.16 -14.59 34.06
N THR A 132 6.04 -14.96 34.68
CA THR A 132 5.52 -14.24 35.85
C THR A 132 5.94 -14.97 37.12
N ASN A 133 6.40 -14.21 38.11
CA ASN A 133 6.67 -14.75 39.43
C ASN A 133 5.36 -14.79 40.20
N LYS A 134 4.85 -15.99 40.48
CA LYS A 134 3.67 -16.19 41.32
C LYS A 134 4.08 -16.77 42.66
N VAL A 135 3.50 -16.23 43.73
CA VAL A 135 3.62 -16.79 45.07
C VAL A 135 2.73 -18.03 45.15
N GLN A 136 3.32 -19.15 45.55
CA GLN A 136 2.60 -20.37 45.89
C GLN A 136 2.81 -20.69 47.37
N TYR A 137 1.87 -21.45 47.92
CA TYR A 137 1.92 -21.93 49.30
C TYR A 137 1.89 -23.47 49.26
N PRO A 138 3.03 -24.14 49.08
CA PRO A 138 3.10 -25.60 48.93
C PRO A 138 2.51 -26.33 50.14
N ASP A 139 2.78 -25.82 51.35
CA ASP A 139 2.34 -26.38 52.63
C ASP A 139 1.02 -25.74 53.15
N GLY A 140 0.32 -24.98 52.30
CA GLY A 140 -0.91 -24.27 52.65
C GLY A 140 -0.70 -22.83 53.13
N LYS A 141 -1.79 -22.04 53.13
CA LYS A 141 -1.75 -20.62 53.51
C LYS A 141 -1.32 -20.46 54.99
N PRO A 142 -0.63 -19.37 55.34
CA PRO A 142 -0.20 -19.12 56.71
C PRO A 142 -1.40 -19.12 57.66
N PRO A 143 -1.34 -19.86 58.78
CA PRO A 143 -2.43 -19.93 59.74
C PRO A 143 -2.65 -18.57 60.43
N VAL A 144 -3.90 -18.29 60.83
CA VAL A 144 -4.32 -16.95 61.32
C VAL A 144 -3.49 -16.47 62.53
N TRP A 145 -3.08 -17.39 63.41
CA TRP A 145 -2.28 -17.05 64.60
C TRP A 145 -0.89 -16.49 64.27
N ALA A 146 -0.34 -16.80 63.09
CA ALA A 146 0.97 -16.31 62.64
C ALA A 146 0.99 -14.78 62.49
N LYS A 147 -0.18 -14.13 62.31
CA LYS A 147 -0.30 -12.67 62.24
C LYS A 147 -0.07 -11.97 63.59
N CYS A 148 -0.22 -12.68 64.71
CA CYS A 148 -0.18 -12.10 66.06
C CYS A 148 1.16 -12.30 66.78
N THR A 149 2.07 -13.09 66.22
CA THR A 149 3.36 -13.44 66.82
C THR A 149 4.50 -12.57 66.28
N LYS A 150 5.33 -11.99 67.17
CA LYS A 150 6.45 -11.10 66.84
C LYS A 150 7.71 -11.76 66.24
N GLY A 151 7.66 -13.02 65.85
CA GLY A 151 8.83 -13.75 65.33
C GLY A 151 8.55 -14.66 64.14
N VAL A 152 7.29 -14.71 63.66
CA VAL A 152 6.86 -15.58 62.57
C VAL A 152 6.25 -14.69 61.50
N TYR A 153 6.83 -14.71 60.30
CA TYR A 153 6.40 -13.86 59.19
C TYR A 153 5.61 -14.67 58.16
N PRO A 154 4.51 -14.13 57.61
CA PRO A 154 3.75 -14.79 56.54
C PRO A 154 4.59 -15.20 55.32
N SER A 155 5.71 -14.51 55.08
CA SER A 155 6.68 -14.84 54.02
C SER A 155 7.35 -16.20 54.18
N TYR A 156 7.29 -16.83 55.36
CA TYR A 156 7.89 -18.15 55.60
C TYR A 156 7.12 -19.28 54.89
N TRP A 157 5.87 -19.04 54.51
CA TRP A 157 5.05 -19.97 53.73
C TRP A 157 5.05 -19.64 52.23
N GLU A 158 5.71 -18.55 51.83
CA GLU A 158 5.68 -18.04 50.46
C GLU A 158 6.85 -18.55 49.64
N GLU A 159 6.57 -19.35 48.62
CA GLU A 159 7.56 -19.72 47.62
C GLU A 159 7.30 -18.98 46.31
N TRP A 160 8.32 -18.27 45.83
CA TRP A 160 8.30 -17.58 44.55
C TRP A 160 8.61 -18.57 43.44
N LYS A 161 7.61 -18.90 42.63
CA LYS A 161 7.79 -19.79 41.47
C LYS A 161 7.62 -19.03 40.17
N LYS A 162 8.57 -19.22 39.26
CA LYS A 162 8.48 -18.74 37.87
C LYS A 162 7.47 -19.61 37.13
N VAL A 163 6.32 -19.03 36.81
CA VAL A 163 5.28 -19.67 35.99
C VAL A 163 5.40 -19.13 34.57
N ARG A 164 5.36 -20.03 33.58
CA ARG A 164 5.26 -19.65 32.17
C ARG A 164 3.79 -19.38 31.86
N GLU A 165 3.49 -18.15 31.46
CA GLU A 165 2.16 -17.74 31.03
C GLU A 165 2.20 -17.26 29.58
N VAL A 166 1.21 -17.68 28.80
CA VAL A 166 1.02 -17.19 27.43
C VAL A 166 0.15 -15.95 27.51
N VAL A 167 0.73 -14.78 27.24
CA VAL A 167 0.02 -13.49 27.28
C VAL A 167 -0.05 -12.93 25.87
N LYS A 168 -1.24 -12.40 25.51
CA LYS A 168 -1.44 -11.66 24.26
C LYS A 168 -0.87 -10.25 24.41
N VAL A 169 0.23 -9.97 23.73
CA VAL A 169 0.87 -8.65 23.72
C VAL A 169 0.53 -7.95 22.41
N ALA A 170 0.31 -6.64 22.46
CA ALA A 170 0.07 -5.87 21.25
C ALA A 170 1.26 -6.02 20.29
N CYS A 171 0.97 -6.25 19.00
CA CYS A 171 2.01 -6.44 18.00
C CYS A 171 2.95 -5.22 17.99
N PRO A 172 4.28 -5.42 18.15
CA PRO A 172 5.24 -4.33 18.31
C PRO A 172 5.37 -3.48 17.04
N GLU A 173 5.14 -4.07 15.85
CA GLU A 173 5.23 -3.35 14.59
C GLU A 173 4.04 -2.44 14.31
N CYS A 174 2.82 -2.89 14.61
CA CYS A 174 1.61 -2.10 14.33
C CYS A 174 1.05 -1.40 15.59
N GLY A 175 1.60 -1.68 16.78
CA GLY A 175 1.10 -1.17 18.05
C GLY A 175 -0.37 -1.56 18.30
N GLY A 176 -0.78 -2.76 17.87
CA GLY A 176 -2.17 -3.23 18.00
C GLY A 176 -3.15 -2.70 16.94
N LYS A 177 -2.67 -1.98 15.91
CA LYS A 177 -3.54 -1.47 14.82
C LYS A 177 -3.92 -2.53 13.80
N GLY A 178 -3.13 -3.59 13.66
CA GLY A 178 -3.31 -4.64 12.65
C GLY A 178 -2.84 -4.24 11.25
N GLU A 179 -2.62 -2.95 11.02
CA GLU A 179 -2.17 -2.37 9.76
C GLU A 179 -0.96 -1.47 9.96
N VAL A 180 -0.12 -1.37 8.93
CA VAL A 180 1.09 -0.56 8.91
C VAL A 180 1.04 0.36 7.70
N SER A 181 1.50 1.61 7.86
CA SER A 181 1.59 2.55 6.74
C SER A 181 2.57 2.04 5.67
N THR A 182 2.19 2.18 4.41
CA THR A 182 3.08 1.94 3.26
C THR A 182 3.98 3.14 2.94
N GLY A 183 3.72 4.30 3.57
CA GLY A 183 4.58 5.48 3.51
C GLY A 183 6.03 5.15 3.90
N CYS A 184 6.97 5.81 3.22
CA CYS A 184 8.39 5.65 3.46
C CYS A 184 8.71 6.03 4.92
N LYS A 185 9.44 5.17 5.63
CA LYS A 185 9.77 5.37 7.04
C LYS A 185 10.58 6.64 7.30
N ASP A 186 11.40 7.07 6.33
CA ASP A 186 12.32 8.19 6.49
C ASP A 186 11.65 9.54 6.20
N CYS A 187 10.93 9.66 5.07
CA CYS A 187 10.24 10.89 4.71
C CYS A 187 8.77 10.94 5.16
N ARG A 188 8.25 9.87 5.77
CA ARG A 188 6.86 9.73 6.25
C ARG A 188 5.81 10.13 5.21
N GLY A 189 6.03 9.75 3.95
CA GLY A 189 5.10 10.11 2.86
C GLY A 189 5.47 11.35 2.06
N ARG A 190 6.38 12.21 2.53
CA ARG A 190 6.66 13.51 1.88
C ARG A 190 7.40 13.40 0.54
N GLY A 191 8.06 12.29 0.27
CA GLY A 191 8.91 12.14 -0.92
C GLY A 191 10.24 12.89 -0.85
N VAL A 192 10.32 13.95 -0.05
CA VAL A 192 11.53 14.79 0.11
C VAL A 192 12.18 14.67 1.48
N ALA A 193 13.50 14.88 1.52
CA ALA A 193 14.33 14.90 2.72
C ALA A 193 15.33 16.06 2.67
N ILE A 194 15.71 16.58 3.84
CA ILE A 194 16.71 17.66 3.96
C ILE A 194 18.10 17.06 3.87
N HIS A 195 18.89 17.52 2.90
CA HIS A 195 20.28 17.08 2.72
C HIS A 195 21.19 17.86 3.67
N ARG A 196 21.46 17.30 4.85
CA ARG A 196 22.16 18.00 5.94
C ARG A 196 23.51 18.56 5.51
N GLU A 197 24.33 17.79 4.81
CA GLU A 197 25.68 18.20 4.41
C GLU A 197 25.67 19.43 3.48
N GLU A 198 24.74 19.48 2.54
CA GLU A 198 24.63 20.61 1.61
C GLU A 198 23.94 21.80 2.25
N SER A 199 23.00 21.54 3.16
CA SER A 199 22.35 22.57 3.92
C SER A 199 23.33 23.33 4.81
N VAL A 200 24.29 22.62 5.40
CA VAL A 200 25.40 23.20 6.17
C VAL A 200 26.33 24.01 5.26
N LYS A 201 26.72 23.47 4.10
CA LYS A 201 27.60 24.17 3.15
C LYS A 201 27.01 25.46 2.59
N ARG A 202 25.70 25.50 2.33
CA ARG A 202 25.01 26.67 1.77
C ARG A 202 24.41 27.59 2.82
N GLY A 203 24.38 27.18 4.09
CA GLY A 203 23.70 27.93 5.17
C GLY A 203 22.17 27.98 5.05
N MET A 204 21.57 27.17 4.17
CA MET A 204 20.13 27.16 3.91
C MET A 204 19.62 25.72 3.70
N PRO A 205 18.38 25.37 4.11
CA PRO A 205 17.86 24.01 3.94
C PRO A 205 17.80 23.61 2.45
N VAL A 206 18.61 22.63 2.07
CA VAL A 206 18.58 22.02 0.74
C VAL A 206 17.66 20.80 0.79
N ILE A 207 16.52 20.91 0.13
CA ILE A 207 15.52 19.85 0.02
C ILE A 207 15.84 19.03 -1.24
N ARG A 208 15.94 17.71 -1.07
CA ARG A 208 16.13 16.76 -2.17
C ARG A 208 15.13 15.63 -2.08
N ASP A 209 15.04 14.84 -3.14
CA ASP A 209 14.31 13.59 -3.10
C ASP A 209 14.89 12.66 -2.02
N CYS A 210 13.99 12.05 -1.27
CA CYS A 210 14.33 11.07 -0.26
C CYS A 210 15.04 9.89 -0.92
N GLN A 211 16.28 9.63 -0.51
CA GLN A 211 17.12 8.58 -1.10
C GLN A 211 16.49 7.19 -0.98
N ARG A 212 15.72 6.93 0.10
CA ARG A 212 15.09 5.63 0.33
C ARG A 212 13.93 5.32 -0.62
N CYS A 213 13.09 6.31 -0.92
CA CYS A 213 11.93 6.09 -1.81
C CYS A 213 12.11 6.71 -3.21
N GLY A 214 13.25 7.36 -3.47
CA GLY A 214 13.54 8.04 -4.73
C GLY A 214 12.49 9.10 -5.08
N GLY A 215 12.03 9.88 -4.10
CA GLY A 215 11.02 10.94 -4.34
C GLY A 215 9.56 10.49 -4.23
N ARG A 216 9.24 9.19 -4.26
CA ARG A 216 7.85 8.70 -4.32
C ARG A 216 7.04 8.89 -3.03
N GLY A 217 7.71 8.97 -1.88
CA GLY A 217 7.05 9.08 -0.58
C GLY A 217 6.58 7.76 0.04
N TYR A 218 6.47 6.69 -0.73
CA TYR A 218 6.12 5.33 -0.27
C TYR A 218 7.06 4.28 -0.86
N GLU A 219 7.07 3.09 -0.26
CA GLU A 219 7.88 1.97 -0.75
C GLU A 219 7.10 1.17 -1.79
N ARG A 220 7.81 0.76 -2.85
CA ARG A 220 7.25 -0.08 -3.92
C ARG A 220 6.89 -1.45 -3.37
N LEU A 221 5.89 -2.06 -3.99
CA LEU A 221 5.56 -3.44 -3.69
C LEU A 221 6.79 -4.32 -3.99
N PRO A 222 7.22 -5.18 -3.05
CA PRO A 222 8.30 -6.11 -3.32
C PRO A 222 7.94 -7.02 -4.50
N SER A 223 8.78 -7.07 -5.53
CA SER A 223 8.59 -7.95 -6.69
C SER A 223 8.52 -9.44 -6.30
N THR A 224 8.99 -9.79 -5.10
CA THR A 224 8.90 -11.13 -4.54
C THR A 224 7.46 -11.56 -4.24
N GLU A 225 6.57 -10.63 -3.85
CA GLU A 225 5.16 -10.95 -3.60
C GLU A 225 4.47 -11.38 -4.90
N ALA A 226 4.70 -10.64 -5.99
CA ALA A 226 4.23 -11.01 -7.32
C ALA A 226 4.81 -12.36 -7.78
N PHE A 227 6.09 -12.61 -7.53
CA PHE A 227 6.72 -13.91 -7.84
C PHE A 227 6.08 -15.07 -7.06
N ASN A 228 5.88 -14.91 -5.74
CA ASN A 228 5.28 -15.95 -4.90
C ASN A 228 3.87 -16.33 -5.39
N ALA A 229 3.04 -15.33 -5.74
CA ALA A 229 1.72 -15.58 -6.31
C ALA A 229 1.76 -16.29 -7.68
N ILE A 230 2.79 -16.04 -8.48
CA ILE A 230 2.99 -16.77 -9.75
C ILE A 230 3.43 -18.20 -9.48
N CYS A 231 4.24 -18.45 -8.44
CA CYS A 231 4.65 -19.80 -8.04
C CYS A 231 3.47 -20.68 -7.59
N GLU A 232 2.41 -20.09 -7.04
CA GLU A 232 1.16 -20.82 -6.72
C GLU A 232 0.47 -21.38 -7.98
N VAL A 233 0.70 -20.76 -9.14
CA VAL A 233 0.10 -21.16 -10.43
C VAL A 233 1.07 -22.02 -11.26
N THR A 234 2.37 -21.71 -11.23
CA THR A 234 3.36 -22.38 -12.09
C THR A 234 4.73 -22.47 -11.46
N ASN A 235 5.30 -23.68 -11.50
CA ASN A 235 6.68 -23.97 -11.08
C ASN A 235 7.70 -23.82 -12.21
N GLN A 236 7.27 -23.40 -13.42
CA GLN A 236 8.16 -23.31 -14.59
C GLN A 236 9.08 -22.08 -14.55
N ILE A 237 8.70 -21.04 -13.79
CA ILE A 237 9.52 -19.84 -13.61
C ILE A 237 10.34 -20.00 -12.34
N THR A 238 11.63 -20.23 -12.50
CA THR A 238 12.56 -20.26 -11.36
C THR A 238 12.86 -18.85 -10.87
N ARG A 239 13.23 -18.72 -9.59
CA ARG A 239 13.62 -17.43 -8.99
C ARG A 239 14.77 -16.75 -9.75
N ALA A 240 15.75 -17.53 -10.21
CA ALA A 240 16.86 -17.01 -11.00
C ALA A 240 16.40 -16.44 -12.36
N SER A 241 15.42 -17.09 -13.00
CA SER A 241 14.82 -16.60 -14.25
C SER A 241 14.00 -15.32 -14.03
N TRP A 242 13.27 -15.27 -12.91
CA TRP A 242 12.52 -14.11 -12.47
C TRP A 242 13.44 -12.88 -12.31
N GLU A 243 14.46 -12.99 -11.47
CA GLU A 243 15.37 -11.87 -11.16
C GLU A 243 16.12 -11.37 -12.41
N LYS A 244 16.50 -12.27 -13.33
CA LYS A 244 17.26 -11.90 -14.53
C LYS A 244 16.41 -11.28 -15.64
N THR A 245 15.21 -11.81 -15.89
CA THR A 245 14.45 -11.49 -17.11
C THR A 245 13.01 -11.03 -16.84
N VAL A 246 12.23 -11.77 -16.05
CA VAL A 246 10.80 -11.50 -15.87
C VAL A 246 10.58 -10.25 -15.02
N LYS A 247 11.43 -10.00 -14.02
CA LYS A 247 11.34 -8.81 -13.16
C LYS A 247 11.39 -7.52 -13.97
N LYS A 248 12.29 -7.41 -14.95
CA LYS A 248 12.38 -6.22 -15.81
C LYS A 248 11.11 -5.99 -16.62
N PHE A 249 10.47 -7.08 -17.06
CA PHE A 249 9.18 -7.02 -17.74
C PHE A 249 8.07 -6.57 -16.80
N TYR A 250 8.01 -7.13 -15.59
CA TYR A 250 7.08 -6.69 -14.54
C TYR A 250 7.26 -5.21 -14.18
N ASP A 251 8.49 -4.76 -13.93
CA ASP A 251 8.79 -3.36 -13.62
C ASP A 251 8.34 -2.43 -14.75
N ALA A 252 8.51 -2.84 -16.01
CA ALA A 252 8.01 -2.11 -17.17
C ALA A 252 6.48 -2.04 -17.22
N LEU A 253 5.77 -3.11 -16.83
CA LEU A 253 4.31 -3.08 -16.70
C LEU A 253 3.86 -2.08 -15.64
N VAL A 254 4.55 -1.99 -14.50
CA VAL A 254 4.18 -1.00 -13.48
C VAL A 254 4.35 0.42 -14.01
N THR A 255 5.46 0.72 -14.69
CA THR A 255 5.66 2.03 -15.30
C THR A 255 4.67 2.33 -16.43
N ARG A 256 4.02 1.32 -17.00
CA ARG A 256 3.06 1.51 -18.09
C ARG A 256 1.83 2.28 -17.62
N PHE A 257 1.36 2.04 -16.40
CA PHE A 257 0.24 2.81 -15.85
C PHE A 257 0.55 4.30 -15.73
N ASP A 258 1.77 4.67 -15.31
CA ASP A 258 2.18 6.07 -15.24
C ASP A 258 2.19 6.74 -16.63
N ILE A 259 2.67 6.01 -17.65
CA ILE A 259 2.68 6.48 -19.04
C ILE A 259 1.26 6.70 -19.58
N GLU A 260 0.37 5.74 -19.30
CA GLU A 260 -1.03 5.77 -19.74
C GLU A 260 -1.83 6.85 -19.00
N GLU A 261 -1.62 7.04 -17.70
CA GLU A 261 -2.21 8.14 -16.92
C GLU A 261 -1.79 9.49 -17.50
N ALA A 262 -0.49 9.68 -17.77
CA ALA A 262 0.02 10.90 -18.40
C ALA A 262 -0.51 11.12 -19.83
N TRP A 263 -0.87 10.04 -20.53
CA TRP A 263 -1.52 10.14 -21.83
C TRP A 263 -3.00 10.49 -21.70
N ALA A 264 -3.73 9.89 -20.76
CA ALA A 264 -5.10 10.24 -20.44
C ALA A 264 -5.22 11.71 -20.02
N GLU A 265 -4.30 12.22 -19.20
CA GLU A 265 -4.26 13.64 -18.83
C GLU A 265 -4.06 14.54 -20.06
N ARG A 266 -3.17 14.17 -20.99
CA ARG A 266 -2.98 14.91 -22.24
C ARG A 266 -4.24 14.91 -23.11
N GLN A 267 -4.98 13.80 -23.16
CA GLN A 267 -6.25 13.75 -23.88
C GLN A 267 -7.31 14.61 -23.22
N LEU A 268 -7.41 14.58 -21.88
CA LEU A 268 -8.36 15.42 -21.14
C LEU A 268 -8.08 16.90 -21.37
N LYS A 269 -6.81 17.32 -21.32
CA LYS A 269 -6.41 18.70 -21.63
C LYS A 269 -6.77 19.12 -23.04
N LYS A 270 -6.77 18.20 -24.02
CA LYS A 270 -7.18 18.48 -25.41
C LYS A 270 -8.69 18.60 -25.58
N VAL A 271 -9.48 17.86 -24.79
CA VAL A 271 -10.95 17.88 -24.89
C VAL A 271 -11.55 19.03 -24.08
N THR A 272 -10.88 19.45 -23.01
CA THR A 272 -11.34 20.50 -22.09
C THR A 272 -10.74 21.88 -22.35
N ARG A 273 -10.07 22.06 -23.48
CA ARG A 273 -9.50 23.32 -23.95
C ARG A 273 -10.20 23.72 -25.23
#